data_AF-A0A3B6PGP8-F1
#
_entry.id   AF-A0A3B6PGP8-F1
#
_cell.length_a   1.000
_cell.length_b   1.000
_cell.length_c   1.000
_cell.angle_alpha   90.00
_cell.angle_beta   90.00
_cell.angle_gamma   90.00
#
_symmetry.space_group_name_H-M   'P 1'
#
loop_
_entity.id
_entity.type
_entity.pdbx_description
1 polymer ?
#
loop_
_entity_poly.entity_id
_entity_poly.type
_entity_poly.pdbx_seq_one_letter_code
_entity_poly.pdbx_strand_id
1 'polypeptide(L)'
;MFGTDLCPDNLWQAYAWCYTFFPGGDVFYTVGIAALCWAIWTCRNRATFEHIPLKTPFECIFAACALLCYWAGLTKQEDAEKLRVGGALLKDSASRMMRICATAHQG
;
A
#
# COMPACT_ATOMS: atom_id res chain seq x y z
N MET A 1 10.97 1.21 15.58
CA MET A 1 10.67 2.31 14.65
C MET A 1 9.84 1.73 13.52
N PHE A 2 8.60 2.17 13.32
CA PHE A 2 7.87 1.80 12.10
C PHE A 2 8.55 2.55 10.95
N GLY A 3 9.13 1.78 10.02
CA GLY A 3 10.19 2.25 9.12
C GLY A 3 11.52 1.70 9.59
N THR A 4 11.83 0.47 9.19
CA THR A 4 13.18 -0.09 9.35
C THR A 4 14.13 0.62 8.39
N ASP A 5 15.40 0.74 8.77
CA ASP A 5 16.44 1.48 8.02
C ASP A 5 16.74 0.92 6.60
N LEU A 6 15.98 -0.08 6.13
CA LEU A 6 16.15 -0.81 4.87
C LEU A 6 14.80 -1.03 4.19
N CYS A 7 14.25 0.01 3.57
CA CYS A 7 13.12 -0.14 2.64
C CYS A 7 13.50 -1.19 1.57
N PRO A 8 12.61 -2.13 1.19
CA PRO A 8 12.95 -3.17 0.23
C PRO A 8 13.43 -2.57 -1.08
N ASP A 9 14.66 -2.91 -1.49
CA ASP A 9 15.24 -2.47 -2.76
C ASP A 9 15.02 -3.48 -3.89
N ASN A 10 14.55 -4.68 -3.54
CA ASN A 10 14.28 -5.77 -4.47
C ASN A 10 13.09 -6.61 -4.02
N LEU A 11 12.60 -7.43 -4.94
CA LEU A 11 11.42 -8.25 -4.75
C LEU A 11 11.59 -9.26 -3.60
N TRP A 12 12.78 -9.84 -3.44
CA TRP A 12 13.08 -10.79 -2.37
C TRP A 12 12.95 -10.17 -0.99
N GLN A 13 13.52 -8.97 -0.80
CA GLN A 13 13.37 -8.22 0.44
C GLN A 13 11.89 -7.86 0.71
N ALA A 14 11.12 -7.55 -0.34
CA ALA A 14 9.69 -7.26 -0.19
C ALA A 14 8.90 -8.50 0.27
N TYR A 15 9.17 -9.68 -0.30
CA TYR A 15 8.57 -10.93 0.19
C TYR A 15 9.00 -11.27 1.62
N ALA A 16 10.28 -11.07 1.97
CA ALA A 16 10.77 -11.30 3.33
C ALA A 16 10.08 -10.37 4.35
N TRP A 17 9.84 -9.11 3.97
CA TRP A 17 9.03 -8.18 4.75
C TRP A 17 7.60 -8.67 4.93
N CYS A 18 6.93 -9.07 3.84
CA CYS A 18 5.57 -9.61 3.93
C CYS A 18 5.51 -10.82 4.86
N TYR A 19 6.48 -11.74 4.78
CA TYR A 19 6.56 -12.89 5.67
C TYR A 19 6.73 -12.49 7.14
N THR A 20 7.56 -11.48 7.40
CA THR A 20 7.87 -11.02 8.77
C THR A 20 6.69 -10.26 9.40
N PHE A 21 6.05 -9.37 8.66
CA PHE A 21 5.03 -8.45 9.19
C PHE A 21 3.59 -8.92 8.94
N PHE A 22 3.38 -9.84 8.00
CA PHE A 22 2.07 -10.37 7.67
C PHE A 22 2.10 -11.91 7.56
N PRO A 23 2.42 -12.63 8.65
CA PRO A 23 2.53 -14.08 8.63
C PRO A 23 1.18 -14.74 8.28
N GLY A 24 1.21 -15.80 7.45
CA GLY A 24 0.01 -16.52 7.00
C GLY A 24 -0.79 -15.83 5.89
N GLY A 25 -0.24 -14.76 5.30
CA GLY A 25 -0.84 -14.03 4.18
C GLY A 25 -0.19 -14.31 2.83
N ASP A 26 0.53 -15.42 2.69
CA ASP A 26 1.38 -15.75 1.54
C ASP A 26 0.66 -15.66 0.19
N VAL A 27 -0.60 -16.12 0.15
CA VAL A 27 -1.47 -16.02 -1.03
C VAL A 27 -1.74 -14.57 -1.48
N PHE A 28 -1.55 -13.59 -0.58
CA PHE A 28 -1.77 -12.17 -0.83
C PHE A 28 -0.49 -11.34 -1.01
N TYR A 29 0.70 -11.91 -0.81
CA TYR A 29 1.95 -11.14 -0.88
C TYR A 29 2.16 -10.53 -2.27
N THR A 30 2.02 -11.33 -3.32
CA THR A 30 2.20 -10.89 -4.70
C THR A 30 1.25 -9.77 -5.07
N VAL A 31 -0.04 -9.90 -4.73
CA VAL A 31 -1.06 -8.89 -5.06
C VAL A 31 -0.83 -7.59 -4.26
N GLY A 32 -0.40 -7.69 -3.00
CA GLY A 32 0.00 -6.57 -2.15
C GLY A 32 1.19 -5.78 -2.73
N ILE A 33 2.27 -6.50 -3.06
CA ILE A 33 3.48 -5.92 -3.64
C ILE A 33 3.16 -5.28 -5.00
N ALA A 34 2.42 -5.98 -5.87
CA ALA A 34 2.04 -5.47 -7.18
C ALA A 34 1.20 -4.19 -7.08
N ALA A 35 0.25 -4.12 -6.14
CA ALA A 35 -0.58 -2.93 -5.93
C ALA A 35 0.24 -1.72 -5.48
N LEU A 36 1.21 -1.93 -4.58
CA LEU A 36 2.13 -0.88 -4.14
C LEU A 36 3.05 -0.41 -5.27
N CYS A 37 3.69 -1.34 -6.00
CA CYS A 37 4.54 -1.01 -7.14
C CYS A 37 3.77 -0.22 -8.20
N TRP A 38 2.54 -0.65 -8.52
CA TRP A 38 1.69 0.03 -9.49
C TRP A 38 1.31 1.44 -9.01
N ALA A 39 0.90 1.58 -7.75
CA ALA A 39 0.58 2.89 -7.18
C ALA A 39 1.77 3.85 -7.22
N ILE A 40 2.97 3.38 -6.85
CA ILE A 40 4.21 4.17 -6.89
C ILE A 40 4.52 4.60 -8.33
N TRP A 41 4.47 3.66 -9.27
CA TRP A 41 4.68 3.94 -10.69
C TRP A 41 3.73 5.00 -11.22
N THR A 42 2.42 4.83 -11.01
CA THR A 42 1.42 5.80 -11.45
C THR A 42 1.62 7.18 -10.82
N CYS A 43 1.90 7.24 -9.52
CA CYS A 43 2.15 8.52 -8.83
C CYS A 43 3.39 9.24 -9.39
N ARG A 44 4.49 8.50 -9.62
CA ARG A 44 5.72 9.05 -10.21
C ARG A 44 5.51 9.55 -11.63
N ASN A 45 4.80 8.77 -12.44
CA ASN A 45 4.50 9.14 -13.82
C ASN A 45 3.60 10.38 -13.89
N ARG A 46 2.56 10.45 -13.05
CA ARG A 46 1.69 11.63 -12.96
C ARG A 46 2.48 12.88 -12.59
N ALA A 47 3.39 12.77 -11.62
CA ALA A 47 4.23 13.90 -11.22
C ALA A 47 5.23 14.33 -12.32
N THR A 48 5.75 13.37 -13.09
CA THR A 48 6.79 13.62 -14.10
C THR A 48 6.22 14.09 -15.43
N PHE A 49 5.19 13.42 -15.93
CA PHE A 49 4.65 13.64 -17.28
C PHE A 49 3.45 14.60 -17.29
N GLU A 50 2.65 14.61 -16.22
CA GLU A 50 1.49 15.51 -16.12
C GLU A 50 1.79 16.74 -15.26
N HIS A 51 2.96 16.79 -14.62
CA HIS A 51 3.37 17.85 -13.68
C HIS A 51 2.40 18.04 -12.51
N ILE A 52 1.68 16.97 -12.12
CA ILE A 52 0.76 16.98 -10.97
C ILE A 52 1.43 16.26 -9.81
N PRO A 53 2.09 16.98 -8.88
CA PRO A 53 2.75 16.37 -7.73
C PRO A 53 1.73 15.71 -6.78
N LEU A 54 2.23 14.84 -5.91
CA LEU A 54 1.47 14.33 -4.78
C LEU A 54 1.27 15.46 -3.76
N LYS A 55 0.04 15.66 -3.28
CA LYS A 55 -0.20 16.63 -2.19
C LYS A 55 0.23 16.08 -0.83
N THR A 56 0.27 14.76 -0.72
CA THR A 56 0.63 14.03 0.49
C THR A 56 1.14 12.63 0.11
N PRO A 57 2.14 12.08 0.83
CA PRO A 57 2.61 10.71 0.57
C PRO A 57 1.50 9.66 0.70
N PHE A 58 0.45 9.95 1.48
CA PHE A 58 -0.70 9.06 1.66
C PHE A 58 -1.53 8.86 0.39
N GLU A 59 -1.47 9.75 -0.60
CA GLU A 59 -2.15 9.55 -1.90
C GLU A 59 -1.70 8.25 -2.57
N CYS A 60 -0.41 7.93 -2.51
CA CYS A 60 0.12 6.68 -3.05
C CYS A 60 -0.42 5.45 -2.31
N ILE A 61 -0.52 5.53 -0.99
CA ILE A 61 -1.05 4.43 -0.16
C ILE A 61 -2.55 4.22 -0.42
N PHE A 62 -3.32 5.30 -0.54
CA PHE A 62 -4.74 5.20 -0.89
C PHE A 62 -4.97 4.64 -2.29
N ALA A 63 -4.11 4.98 -3.25
CA ALA A 63 -4.14 4.36 -4.58
C ALA A 63 -3.88 2.85 -4.51
N ALA A 64 -2.89 2.41 -3.72
CA ALA A 64 -2.66 0.98 -3.49
C ALA A 64 -3.86 0.29 -2.84
N CYS A 65 -4.49 0.90 -1.83
CA CYS A 65 -5.70 0.35 -1.21
C CYS A 65 -6.87 0.23 -2.20
N ALA A 66 -7.05 1.23 -3.07
CA ALA A 66 -8.06 1.18 -4.12
C ALA A 66 -7.80 0.05 -5.12
N LEU A 67 -6.54 -0.16 -5.52
CA LEU A 67 -6.14 -1.28 -6.38
C LEU A 67 -6.42 -2.63 -5.73
N LEU A 68 -6.12 -2.81 -4.43
CA LEU A 68 -6.42 -4.05 -3.73
C LEU A 68 -7.92 -4.36 -3.70
N CYS A 69 -8.75 -3.36 -3.39
CA CYS A 69 -10.21 -3.52 -3.42
C CYS A 69 -10.74 -3.79 -4.83
N TYR A 70 -10.14 -3.18 -5.86
CA TYR A 70 -10.52 -3.42 -7.25
C TYR A 70 -10.11 -4.82 -7.71
N TRP A 71 -8.87 -5.23 -7.43
CA TRP A 71 -8.32 -6.53 -7.79
C TRP A 71 -8.93 -7.69 -7.00
N ALA A 72 -9.58 -7.43 -5.86
CA ALA A 72 -10.44 -8.43 -5.22
C ALA A 72 -11.48 -9.02 -6.17
N GLY A 73 -12.05 -8.23 -7.08
CA GLY A 73 -12.98 -8.73 -8.10
C GLY A 73 -12.35 -9.65 -9.15
N LEU A 74 -11.02 -9.69 -9.23
CA LEU A 74 -10.23 -10.56 -10.13
C LEU A 74 -9.71 -11.82 -9.43
N THR A 75 -9.84 -11.90 -8.10
CA THR A 75 -9.39 -13.05 -7.31
C THR A 75 -10.51 -14.08 -7.13
N LYS A 76 -10.15 -15.30 -6.71
CA LYS A 76 -11.13 -16.35 -6.37
C LYS A 76 -12.09 -15.84 -5.30
N GLN A 77 -13.35 -16.28 -5.35
CA GLN A 77 -14.40 -15.79 -4.45
C GLN A 77 -14.05 -15.94 -2.96
N GLU A 78 -13.36 -17.02 -2.59
CA GLU A 78 -12.88 -17.28 -1.22
C GLU A 78 -11.82 -16.30 -0.71
N ASP A 79 -11.04 -15.72 -1.61
CA ASP A 79 -9.94 -14.80 -1.32
C ASP A 79 -10.33 -13.33 -1.57
N ALA A 80 -11.31 -13.09 -2.43
CA ALA A 80 -11.81 -11.77 -2.79
C ALA A 80 -12.30 -10.99 -1.58
N GLU A 81 -13.12 -11.60 -0.73
CA GLU A 81 -13.63 -10.89 0.45
C GLU A 81 -12.50 -10.59 1.45
N LYS A 82 -11.56 -11.52 1.65
CA LYS A 82 -10.40 -11.29 2.52
C LYS A 82 -9.54 -10.13 2.00
N LEU A 83 -9.29 -10.09 0.70
CA LEU A 83 -8.51 -9.01 0.08
C LEU A 83 -9.23 -7.65 0.19
N ARG A 84 -10.55 -7.63 0.02
CA ARG A 84 -11.36 -6.41 0.14
C ARG A 84 -11.40 -5.88 1.57
N VAL A 85 -11.58 -6.77 2.55
CA VAL A 85 -11.51 -6.43 3.98
C VAL A 85 -10.11 -5.93 4.34
N GLY A 86 -9.06 -6.60 3.88
CA GLY A 86 -7.67 -6.18 4.08
C GLY A 86 -7.38 -4.79 3.50
N GLY A 87 -7.82 -4.53 2.26
CA GLY A 87 -7.70 -3.23 1.62
C GLY A 87 -8.42 -2.11 2.38
N ALA A 88 -9.61 -2.38 2.92
CA ALA A 88 -10.33 -1.42 3.76
C ALA A 88 -9.61 -1.13 5.08
N LEU A 89 -9.08 -2.16 5.76
CA LEU A 89 -8.31 -2.00 7.01
C LEU A 89 -7.01 -1.20 6.80
N LEU A 90 -6.33 -1.42 5.66
CA LEU A 90 -5.15 -0.64 5.27
C LEU A 90 -5.51 0.83 5.05
N LYS A 91 -6.61 1.11 4.35
CA LYS A 91 -7.10 2.48 4.13
C LYS A 91 -7.41 3.18 5.45
N ASP A 92 -8.06 2.51 6.39
CA ASP A 92 -8.40 3.07 7.70
C ASP A 92 -7.14 3.36 8.52
N SER A 93 -6.16 2.44 8.47
CA SER A 93 -4.88 2.62 9.15
C SER A 93 -4.08 3.78 8.57
N ALA A 94 -4.01 3.88 7.23
CA ALA A 94 -3.38 5.01 6.54
C ALA A 94 -4.06 6.34 6.89
N SER A 95 -5.39 6.36 6.96
CA SER A 95 -6.16 7.56 7.37
C SER A 95 -5.86 7.98 8.80
N ARG A 96 -5.72 7.03 9.73
CA ARG A 96 -5.30 7.32 11.11
C ARG A 96 -3.89 7.89 11.17
N MET A 97 -2.94 7.27 10.47
CA MET A 97 -1.56 7.76 10.42
C MET A 97 -1.47 9.16 9.82
N MET A 98 -2.22 9.44 8.75
CA MET A 98 -2.26 10.76 8.13
C MET A 98 -2.70 11.85 9.11
N ARG A 99 -3.71 11.57 9.95
CA ARG A 99 -4.17 12.51 10.98
C ARG A 99 -3.11 12.76 12.04
N ILE A 100 -2.44 11.70 12.53
CA ILE A 100 -1.37 11.80 13.53
C ILE A 100 -0.20 12.65 13.00
N CYS A 101 0.21 12.40 11.76
CA CYS A 101 1.26 13.21 11.11
C CYS A 101 0.84 14.67 10.96
N ALA A 102 -0.42 14.94 10.56
CA ALA A 102 -0.92 16.30 10.44
C ALA A 102 -0.90 17.07 11.77
N THR A 103 -1.19 16.41 12.89
CA THR A 103 -1.13 17.03 14.23
C THR A 103 0.30 17.22 14.74
N ALA A 104 1.25 16.34 14.35
CA ALA A 104 2.65 16.44 14.77
C ALA A 104 3.41 17.60 14.11
N HIS A 105 2.94 18.08 12.96
CA HIS A 105 3.51 19.25 12.28
C HIS A 105 2.96 20.60 12.79
N GLN A 106 2.04 20.60 13.76
CA GLN A 106 1.39 21.81 14.30
C GLN A 106 1.91 22.22 15.69
N GLY A 107 2.77 21.43 16.32
CA GLY A 107 3.41 21.73 17.62
C GLY A 107 4.90 21.99 17.46
#